data_AF-A0A2B5IKY2-F1
#
_entry.id   AF-A0A2B5IKY2-F1
#
_cell.length_a   1.000
_cell.length_b   1.000
_cell.length_c   1.000
_cell.angle_alpha   90.00
_cell.angle_beta   90.00
_cell.angle_gamma   90.00
#
_symmetry.space_group_name_H-M   'P 1'
#
loop_
_entity.id
_entity.type
_entity.pdbx_description
1 polymer ?
#
loop_
_entity_poly.entity_id
_entity_poly.type
_entity_poly.pdbx_seq_one_letter_code
_entity_poly.pdbx_strand_id
1 'polypeptide(L)'
;MRFFTIFASRNDTSDVEGFITQVFKNGFKVDRNKNEYTIQSKRLFGKNKIIIRVDSEESSPDYFSNNIPGMMHMYDQIEFQEEHLKRMVLAQISVINTIIAIETKKDYSDEYVELFLKLLNQVNGIGFIPDRTLIGNDGKVIVFPDGSSGPSEFTPQACTNKIMGQNSTSTDGEKRKQKSISYLQDKGIPYIEGLPQLPPLTSIQLRNREEITKRAVALLIVIQYACDVAQEGDLKNSKEFVMGLLNKFDVVESLTRQERNFLTSEQPDVKEAIQIAWQYEAQWVLLWSIGLVNTLKFPKDICDCHYAIKLVSGCSSFNEFYQQTRLRSAEEILDEADLIYRLHWACVHDRINEREATAGMQESIVIERRRGLFWLINYKNEDWDCISMDT
;
A
#
# COMPACT_ATOMS: atom_id res chain seq x y z
N MET A 1 17.05 11.04 -35.20
CA MET A 1 16.66 11.36 -33.80
C MET A 1 17.92 11.79 -33.06
N ARG A 2 17.86 12.84 -32.22
CA ARG A 2 19.02 13.34 -31.43
C ARG A 2 18.85 13.21 -29.92
N PHE A 3 17.62 13.04 -29.48
CA PHE A 3 17.24 12.94 -28.08
C PHE A 3 16.34 11.71 -27.92
N PHE A 4 16.65 10.89 -26.93
CA PHE A 4 15.82 9.77 -26.51
C PHE A 4 15.83 9.75 -25.00
N THR A 5 14.65 9.74 -24.39
CA THR A 5 14.55 9.74 -22.93
C THR A 5 13.90 8.45 -22.50
N ILE A 6 14.49 7.76 -21.52
CA ILE A 6 13.84 6.66 -20.84
C ILE A 6 13.30 7.18 -19.51
N PHE A 7 12.01 7.01 -19.27
CA PHE A 7 11.40 7.23 -17.98
C PHE A 7 11.14 5.90 -17.30
N ALA A 8 11.34 5.83 -15.99
CA ALA A 8 11.11 4.62 -15.22
C ALA A 8 10.66 4.92 -13.78
N SER A 9 10.15 3.89 -13.13
CA SER A 9 9.79 3.88 -11.71
C SER A 9 10.69 2.87 -11.01
N ARG A 10 11.60 3.35 -10.15
CA ARG A 10 12.65 2.53 -9.53
C ARG A 10 12.83 2.84 -8.05
N ASN A 11 13.15 1.83 -7.24
CA ASN A 11 13.45 2.05 -5.82
C ASN A 11 14.80 2.73 -5.61
N ASP A 12 15.75 2.48 -6.51
CA ASP A 12 17.06 3.12 -6.59
C ASP A 12 17.62 3.07 -8.03
N THR A 13 18.75 3.72 -8.25
CA THR A 13 19.43 3.81 -9.56
C THR A 13 20.80 3.12 -9.57
N SER A 14 21.12 2.31 -8.55
CA SER A 14 22.46 1.76 -8.32
C SER A 14 22.91 0.78 -9.41
N ASP A 15 21.97 0.07 -10.03
CA ASP A 15 22.21 -0.91 -11.09
C ASP A 15 22.26 -0.31 -12.51
N VAL A 16 21.82 0.95 -12.68
CA VAL A 16 21.74 1.61 -13.99
C VAL A 16 23.12 1.74 -14.65
N GLU A 17 24.18 1.99 -13.88
CA GLU A 17 25.55 1.98 -14.40
C GLU A 17 25.93 0.61 -14.98
N GLY A 18 25.51 -0.47 -14.31
CA GLY A 18 25.72 -1.84 -14.76
C GLY A 18 25.05 -2.08 -16.11
N PHE A 19 23.79 -1.63 -16.27
CA PHE A 19 23.05 -1.72 -17.53
C PHE A 19 23.72 -0.93 -18.66
N ILE A 20 24.08 0.34 -18.42
CA ILE A 20 24.79 1.17 -19.40
C ILE A 20 26.09 0.47 -19.83
N THR A 21 26.89 0.03 -18.87
CA THR A 21 28.16 -0.64 -19.17
C THR A 21 27.94 -1.91 -19.97
N GLN A 22 26.95 -2.73 -19.62
CA GLN A 22 26.64 -3.97 -20.31
C GLN A 22 26.17 -3.75 -21.75
N VAL A 23 25.29 -2.77 -21.98
CA VAL A 23 24.75 -2.44 -23.31
C VAL A 23 25.85 -1.93 -24.23
N PHE A 24 26.74 -1.06 -23.72
CA PHE A 24 27.75 -0.38 -24.54
C PHE A 24 29.14 -1.03 -24.54
N LYS A 25 29.38 -2.12 -23.77
CA LYS A 25 30.71 -2.76 -23.65
C LYS A 25 31.38 -3.10 -24.98
N ASN A 26 30.59 -3.51 -25.96
CA ASN A 26 31.04 -3.94 -27.28
C ASN A 26 31.10 -2.74 -28.23
N GLY A 27 32.30 -2.25 -28.52
CA GLY A 27 32.53 -1.17 -29.48
C GLY A 27 32.58 0.24 -28.88
N PHE A 28 32.26 0.41 -27.59
CA PHE A 28 32.34 1.71 -26.92
C PHE A 28 33.18 1.66 -25.63
N LYS A 29 33.73 2.84 -25.30
CA LYS A 29 34.28 3.16 -23.99
C LYS A 29 33.21 3.95 -23.23
N VAL A 30 33.00 3.60 -21.96
CA VAL A 30 32.06 4.27 -21.05
C VAL A 30 32.89 4.98 -19.99
N ASP A 31 32.77 6.30 -19.92
CA ASP A 31 33.41 7.13 -18.89
C ASP A 31 32.32 7.77 -18.03
N ARG A 32 32.35 7.57 -16.70
CA ARG A 32 31.38 8.12 -15.75
C ARG A 32 31.92 9.37 -15.05
N ASN A 33 31.06 10.37 -14.91
CA ASN A 33 31.25 11.52 -14.03
C ASN A 33 29.94 11.83 -13.30
N LYS A 34 29.86 11.44 -12.01
CA LYS A 34 28.64 11.53 -11.20
C LYS A 34 27.45 10.78 -11.83
N ASN A 35 26.44 11.51 -12.29
CA ASN A 35 25.23 11.04 -12.95
C ASN A 35 25.32 11.06 -14.49
N GLU A 36 26.41 11.60 -15.05
CA GLU A 36 26.63 11.66 -16.49
C GLU A 36 27.60 10.57 -16.96
N TYR A 37 27.23 9.88 -18.05
CA TYR A 37 28.02 8.86 -18.70
C TYR A 37 28.32 9.30 -20.13
N THR A 38 29.61 9.37 -20.45
CA THR A 38 30.10 9.66 -21.79
C THR A 38 30.43 8.35 -22.49
N ILE A 39 29.72 8.07 -23.59
CA ILE A 39 29.94 6.88 -24.42
C ILE A 39 30.69 7.29 -25.69
N GLN A 40 31.86 6.72 -25.92
CA GLN A 40 32.73 7.04 -27.06
C GLN A 40 33.03 5.78 -27.88
N SER A 41 32.91 5.88 -29.21
CA SER A 41 33.25 4.76 -30.10
C SER A 41 34.74 4.42 -30.01
N LYS A 42 35.06 3.13 -29.97
CA LYS A 42 36.44 2.61 -30.04
C LYS A 42 37.01 2.63 -31.48
N ARG A 43 36.20 2.93 -32.50
CA ARG A 43 36.63 2.97 -33.91
C ARG A 43 37.43 4.25 -34.20
N LEU A 44 38.55 4.13 -34.92
CA LEU A 44 39.49 5.22 -35.26
C LEU A 44 38.86 6.45 -35.95
N PHE A 45 37.71 6.30 -36.61
CA PHE A 45 36.97 7.38 -37.28
C PHE A 45 35.61 7.70 -36.63
N GLY A 46 35.26 7.02 -35.53
CA GLY A 46 33.98 7.17 -34.84
C GLY A 46 33.95 8.37 -33.91
N LYS A 47 33.70 9.58 -34.43
CA LYS A 47 33.63 10.81 -33.63
C LYS A 47 32.31 11.03 -32.87
N ASN A 48 31.38 10.07 -32.91
CA ASN A 48 30.08 10.24 -32.25
C ASN A 48 30.22 9.97 -30.75
N LYS A 49 29.96 11.01 -29.96
CA LYS A 49 29.87 10.98 -28.50
C LYS A 49 28.40 10.94 -28.11
N ILE A 50 28.02 9.97 -27.29
CA ILE A 50 26.71 9.88 -26.63
C ILE A 50 26.90 10.36 -25.20
N ILE A 51 25.96 11.16 -24.71
CA ILE A 51 25.87 11.57 -23.32
C ILE A 51 24.60 10.95 -22.76
N ILE A 52 24.74 10.19 -21.68
CA ILE A 52 23.62 9.63 -20.94
C ILE A 52 23.63 10.29 -19.56
N ARG A 53 22.53 10.92 -19.15
CA ARG A 53 22.34 11.46 -17.79
C ARG A 53 21.26 10.68 -17.08
N VAL A 54 21.53 10.28 -15.84
CA VAL A 54 20.61 9.51 -15.01
C VAL A 54 20.23 10.34 -13.79
N ASP A 55 18.98 10.77 -13.71
CA ASP A 55 18.46 11.52 -12.57
C ASP A 55 17.29 10.77 -11.94
N SER A 56 17.18 10.85 -10.61
CA SER A 56 16.02 10.39 -9.86
C SER A 56 15.32 11.58 -9.20
N GLU A 57 14.08 11.36 -8.77
CA GLU A 57 13.32 12.33 -7.98
C GLU A 57 14.05 12.74 -6.71
N GLU A 58 14.87 11.85 -6.14
CA GLU A 58 15.74 12.14 -5.00
C GLU A 58 16.94 13.01 -5.39
N SER A 59 17.60 12.72 -6.52
CA SER A 59 18.80 13.47 -6.94
C SER A 59 18.47 14.80 -7.60
N SER A 60 17.26 14.98 -8.12
CA SER A 60 16.84 16.16 -8.89
C SER A 60 15.35 16.47 -8.73
N PRO A 61 14.86 16.72 -7.50
CA PRO A 61 13.43 16.88 -7.21
C PRO A 61 12.76 17.98 -8.04
N ASP A 62 13.46 19.09 -8.27
CA ASP A 62 12.96 20.20 -9.08
C ASP A 62 12.69 19.82 -10.53
N TYR A 63 13.42 18.85 -11.09
CA TYR A 63 13.11 18.37 -12.44
C TYR A 63 11.74 17.70 -12.45
N PHE A 64 11.48 16.81 -11.50
CA PHE A 64 10.24 16.02 -11.49
C PHE A 64 9.02 16.88 -11.14
N SER A 65 9.13 17.75 -10.14
CA SER A 65 8.05 18.65 -9.74
C SER A 65 7.64 19.61 -10.85
N ASN A 66 8.59 20.06 -11.70
CA ASN A 66 8.31 20.97 -12.79
C ASN A 66 7.90 20.28 -14.10
N ASN A 67 8.41 19.08 -14.40
CA ASN A 67 8.23 18.45 -15.71
C ASN A 67 7.15 17.36 -15.75
N ILE A 68 6.96 16.58 -14.69
CA ILE A 68 5.97 15.48 -14.68
C ILE A 68 4.53 16.01 -14.83
N PRO A 69 4.10 17.08 -14.12
CA PRO A 69 2.78 17.67 -14.35
C PRO A 69 2.58 18.16 -15.78
N GLY A 70 3.63 18.73 -16.39
CA GLY A 70 3.61 19.17 -17.79
C GLY A 70 3.43 18.00 -18.77
N MET A 71 4.16 16.90 -18.56
CA MET A 71 4.00 15.68 -19.36
C MET A 71 2.61 15.06 -19.20
N MET A 72 2.08 15.03 -17.96
CA MET A 72 0.73 14.55 -17.67
C MET A 72 -0.31 15.35 -18.46
N HIS A 73 -0.25 16.69 -18.37
CA HIS A 73 -1.16 17.57 -19.08
C HIS A 73 -1.05 17.42 -20.60
N MET A 74 0.17 17.25 -21.11
CA MET A 74 0.42 17.06 -22.53
C MET A 74 -0.28 15.81 -23.09
N TYR A 75 -0.20 14.67 -22.40
CA TYR A 75 -0.87 13.44 -22.86
C TYR A 75 -2.37 13.42 -22.56
N ASP A 76 -2.81 14.10 -21.50
CA ASP A 76 -4.24 14.22 -21.19
C ASP A 76 -5.01 15.03 -22.26
N GLN A 77 -4.33 15.94 -22.96
CA GLN A 77 -4.93 16.70 -24.07
C GLN A 77 -5.05 15.93 -25.39
N ILE A 78 -4.35 14.80 -25.55
CA ILE A 78 -4.43 14.00 -26.77
C ILE A 78 -5.70 13.15 -26.73
N GLU A 79 -6.45 13.13 -27.83
CA GLU A 79 -7.56 12.20 -28.04
C GLU A 79 -6.97 10.84 -28.44
N PHE A 80 -6.99 9.88 -27.52
CA PHE A 80 -6.47 8.54 -27.81
C PHE A 80 -7.51 7.71 -28.53
N GLN A 81 -7.05 6.87 -29.46
CA GLN A 81 -7.89 5.86 -30.09
C GLN A 81 -8.55 4.92 -29.07
N GLU A 82 -7.84 4.64 -27.97
CA GLU A 82 -8.30 3.77 -26.88
C GLU A 82 -8.19 4.48 -25.53
N GLU A 83 -9.34 4.77 -24.92
CA GLU A 83 -9.42 5.40 -23.60
C GLU A 83 -8.74 4.59 -22.49
N HIS A 84 -8.75 3.25 -22.60
CA HIS A 84 -8.05 2.41 -21.62
C HIS A 84 -6.54 2.61 -21.68
N LEU A 85 -5.96 2.70 -22.89
CA LEU A 85 -4.55 2.99 -23.09
C LEU A 85 -4.19 4.37 -22.52
N LYS A 86 -5.08 5.36 -22.65
CA LYS A 86 -4.88 6.70 -22.06
C LYS A 86 -4.73 6.63 -20.56
N ARG A 87 -5.64 5.91 -19.90
CA ARG A 87 -5.57 5.69 -18.44
C ARG A 87 -4.27 5.00 -18.04
N MET A 88 -3.81 4.00 -18.79
CA MET A 88 -2.54 3.33 -18.50
C MET A 88 -1.33 4.27 -18.68
N VAL A 89 -1.28 5.05 -19.75
CA VAL A 89 -0.18 6.02 -19.98
C VAL A 89 -0.14 7.08 -18.87
N LEU A 90 -1.28 7.66 -18.51
CA LEU A 90 -1.36 8.64 -17.43
C LEU A 90 -1.00 8.01 -16.08
N ALA A 91 -1.43 6.77 -15.83
CA ALA A 91 -1.05 6.03 -14.61
C ALA A 91 0.46 5.77 -14.55
N GLN A 92 1.13 5.46 -15.66
CA GLN A 92 2.58 5.32 -15.68
C GLN A 92 3.28 6.66 -15.43
N ILE A 93 2.81 7.76 -16.03
CA ILE A 93 3.41 9.08 -15.85
C ILE A 93 3.35 9.52 -14.39
N SER A 94 2.26 9.23 -13.67
CA SER A 94 2.10 9.63 -12.26
C SER A 94 3.10 8.96 -11.31
N VAL A 95 3.68 7.83 -11.73
CA VAL A 95 4.63 7.04 -10.91
C VAL A 95 6.07 7.14 -11.40
N ILE A 96 6.38 7.96 -12.41
CA ILE A 96 7.77 8.19 -12.86
C ILE A 96 8.57 8.82 -11.73
N ASN A 97 9.75 8.26 -11.45
CA ASN A 97 10.70 8.83 -10.48
C ASN A 97 12.17 8.73 -10.93
N THR A 98 12.42 8.22 -12.14
CA THR A 98 13.75 8.09 -12.73
C THR A 98 13.69 8.53 -14.19
N ILE A 99 14.71 9.27 -14.63
CA ILE A 99 14.92 9.68 -16.01
C ILE A 99 16.33 9.29 -16.45
N ILE A 100 16.44 8.74 -17.66
CA ILE A 100 17.70 8.49 -18.35
C ILE A 100 17.65 9.25 -19.67
N ALA A 101 18.25 10.43 -19.71
CA ALA A 101 18.30 11.27 -20.89
C ALA A 101 19.50 10.90 -21.77
N ILE A 102 19.24 10.52 -23.01
CA ILE A 102 20.27 10.13 -24.00
C ILE A 102 20.35 11.22 -25.09
N GLU A 103 21.52 11.85 -25.17
CA GLU A 103 21.82 12.94 -26.10
C GLU A 103 22.99 12.58 -27.03
N THR A 104 22.87 12.94 -28.31
CA THR A 104 24.00 12.92 -29.27
C THR A 104 24.18 14.20 -30.04
N LYS A 105 25.41 14.37 -30.54
CA LYS A 105 25.78 15.45 -31.46
C LYS A 105 25.22 15.31 -32.87
N LYS A 106 24.89 14.10 -33.31
CA LYS A 106 24.39 13.78 -34.66
C LYS A 106 23.26 12.78 -34.56
N ASP A 107 22.39 12.76 -35.58
CA ASP A 107 21.32 11.77 -35.67
C ASP A 107 21.88 10.34 -35.57
N TYR A 108 21.23 9.54 -34.73
CA TYR A 108 21.55 8.13 -34.53
C TYR A 108 21.24 7.30 -35.79
N SER A 109 22.14 6.39 -36.18
CA SER A 109 21.82 5.28 -37.10
C SER A 109 21.01 4.20 -36.40
N ASP A 110 20.38 3.31 -37.16
CA ASP A 110 19.57 2.19 -36.63
C ASP A 110 20.32 1.36 -35.57
N GLU A 111 21.63 1.14 -35.77
CA GLU A 111 22.52 0.45 -34.80
C GLU A 111 22.53 1.09 -33.40
N TYR A 112 22.44 2.42 -33.29
CA TYR A 112 22.39 3.12 -32.00
C TYR A 112 21.00 3.06 -31.37
N VAL A 113 19.94 3.09 -32.19
CA VAL A 113 18.56 2.97 -31.71
C VAL A 113 18.38 1.62 -31.00
N GLU A 114 18.91 0.54 -31.58
CA GLU A 114 18.89 -0.78 -30.93
C GLU A 114 19.57 -0.80 -29.56
N LEU A 115 20.65 -0.03 -29.35
CA LEU A 115 21.31 0.05 -28.05
C LEU A 115 20.45 0.79 -27.03
N PHE A 116 19.73 1.83 -27.44
CA PHE A 116 18.82 2.54 -26.54
C PHE A 116 17.60 1.71 -26.18
N LEU A 117 17.06 0.96 -27.14
CA LEU A 117 15.97 0.02 -26.88
C LEU A 117 16.42 -1.13 -25.97
N LYS A 118 17.67 -1.60 -26.08
CA LYS A 118 18.25 -2.55 -25.12
C LYS A 118 18.35 -1.96 -23.71
N LEU A 119 18.80 -0.71 -23.58
CA LEU A 119 18.86 -0.03 -22.28
C LEU A 119 17.46 0.19 -21.70
N LEU A 120 16.49 0.62 -22.52
CA LEU A 120 15.09 0.77 -22.17
C LEU A 120 14.52 -0.53 -21.59
N ASN A 121 14.80 -1.65 -22.24
CA ASN A 121 14.39 -2.97 -21.79
C ASN A 121 15.02 -3.35 -20.44
N GLN A 122 16.34 -3.18 -20.28
CA GLN A 122 17.03 -3.51 -19.02
C GLN A 122 16.55 -2.67 -17.84
N VAL A 123 16.21 -1.40 -18.07
CA VAL A 123 15.69 -0.49 -17.05
C VAL A 123 14.21 -0.73 -16.76
N ASN A 124 13.52 -1.52 -17.59
CA ASN A 124 12.08 -1.75 -17.55
C ASN A 124 11.29 -0.44 -17.57
N GLY A 125 11.71 0.51 -18.43
CA GLY A 125 11.10 1.84 -18.55
C GLY A 125 10.16 2.00 -19.74
N ILE A 126 9.74 3.24 -19.97
CA ILE A 126 9.12 3.71 -21.22
C ILE A 126 10.06 4.69 -21.93
N GLY A 127 10.17 4.55 -23.26
CA GLY A 127 10.92 5.46 -24.11
C GLY A 127 10.05 6.63 -24.54
N PHE A 128 10.62 7.82 -24.58
CA PHE A 128 9.99 9.04 -25.06
C PHE A 128 10.83 9.64 -26.18
N ILE A 129 10.18 9.88 -27.31
CA ILE A 129 10.72 10.62 -28.45
C ILE A 129 10.13 12.03 -28.41
N PRO A 130 10.90 13.10 -28.70
CA PRO A 130 10.43 14.49 -28.63
C PRO A 130 9.18 14.82 -29.46
N ASP A 131 8.83 14.01 -30.46
CA ASP A 131 7.58 14.16 -31.21
C ASP A 131 6.33 13.70 -30.44
N ARG A 132 6.50 13.22 -29.21
CA ARG A 132 5.50 12.66 -28.27
C ARG A 132 5.18 11.18 -28.49
N THR A 133 5.93 10.47 -29.32
CA THR A 133 5.83 9.01 -29.39
C THR A 133 6.33 8.37 -28.10
N LEU A 134 5.53 7.46 -27.53
CA LEU A 134 5.94 6.60 -26.42
C LEU A 134 6.28 5.19 -26.90
N ILE A 135 7.33 4.61 -26.35
CA ILE A 135 7.85 3.28 -26.69
C ILE A 135 7.87 2.41 -25.42
N GLY A 136 7.40 1.17 -25.52
CA GLY A 136 7.39 0.21 -24.42
C GLY A 136 8.76 -0.40 -24.16
N ASN A 137 8.90 -1.07 -23.02
CA ASN A 137 10.10 -1.83 -22.67
C ASN A 137 10.45 -2.94 -23.70
N ASP A 138 9.47 -3.34 -24.51
CA ASP A 138 9.58 -4.29 -25.62
C ASP A 138 10.12 -3.65 -26.92
N GLY A 139 10.39 -2.34 -26.89
CA GLY A 139 10.90 -1.58 -28.01
C GLY A 139 9.86 -1.22 -29.08
N LYS A 140 8.58 -1.50 -28.84
CA LYS A 140 7.47 -1.17 -29.75
C LYS A 140 6.78 0.12 -29.33
N VAL A 141 6.09 0.77 -30.26
CA VAL A 141 5.32 1.98 -29.95
C VAL A 141 4.13 1.62 -29.05
N ILE A 142 3.93 2.41 -28.00
CA ILE A 142 2.73 2.40 -27.14
C ILE A 142 1.68 3.28 -27.79
N VAL A 143 2.02 4.55 -28.07
CA VAL A 143 1.12 5.55 -28.65
C VAL A 143 1.89 6.55 -29.51
N PHE A 144 1.29 6.92 -30.64
CA PHE A 144 1.82 7.92 -31.57
C PHE A 144 1.35 9.35 -31.20
N PRO A 145 1.97 10.40 -31.79
CA PRO A 145 1.67 11.79 -31.44
C PRO A 145 0.23 12.25 -31.73
N ASP A 146 -0.49 11.53 -32.58
CA ASP A 146 -1.89 11.76 -32.95
C ASP A 146 -2.89 10.98 -32.09
N GLY A 147 -2.40 10.18 -31.13
CA GLY A 147 -3.24 9.36 -30.24
C GLY A 147 -3.55 7.97 -30.77
N SER A 148 -3.06 7.59 -31.96
CA SER A 148 -3.21 6.22 -32.46
C SER A 148 -2.37 5.21 -31.65
N SER A 149 -2.94 4.03 -31.43
CA SER A 149 -2.31 2.95 -30.66
C SER A 149 -1.15 2.31 -31.45
N GLY A 150 -0.05 2.02 -30.77
CA GLY A 150 1.02 1.18 -31.30
C GLY A 150 0.88 -0.30 -30.88
N PRO A 151 1.78 -1.19 -31.34
CA PRO A 151 1.66 -2.63 -31.14
C PRO A 151 2.27 -3.16 -29.82
N SER A 152 2.63 -2.28 -28.88
CA SER A 152 3.18 -2.68 -27.57
C SER A 152 2.07 -3.18 -26.64
N GLU A 153 2.28 -4.31 -25.96
CA GLU A 153 1.37 -4.81 -24.90
C GLU A 153 1.67 -4.11 -23.57
N PHE A 154 1.49 -2.79 -23.56
CA PHE A 154 1.93 -1.94 -22.47
C PHE A 154 1.11 -2.14 -21.19
N THR A 155 1.83 -2.27 -20.07
CA THR A 155 1.25 -2.21 -18.72
C THR A 155 2.07 -1.27 -17.85
N PRO A 156 1.43 -0.41 -17.03
CA PRO A 156 2.16 0.49 -16.13
C PRO A 156 3.03 -0.29 -15.14
N GLN A 157 4.25 0.19 -14.94
CA GLN A 157 5.24 -0.31 -14.00
C GLN A 157 5.51 0.75 -12.94
N ALA A 158 5.38 0.39 -11.67
CA ALA A 158 5.68 1.25 -10.54
C ALA A 158 6.70 0.58 -9.62
N CYS A 159 7.37 1.36 -8.77
CA CYS A 159 8.22 0.83 -7.71
C CYS A 159 7.53 0.97 -6.34
N THR A 160 7.84 0.04 -5.44
CA THR A 160 7.25 -0.02 -4.10
C THR A 160 7.38 1.31 -3.37
N ASN A 161 8.57 1.95 -3.41
CA ASN A 161 8.80 3.21 -2.70
C ASN A 161 7.95 4.37 -3.23
N LYS A 162 7.63 4.39 -4.54
CA LYS A 162 6.80 5.44 -5.13
C LYS A 162 5.32 5.27 -4.78
N ILE A 163 4.86 4.02 -4.63
CA ILE A 163 3.47 3.71 -4.29
C ILE A 163 3.23 3.74 -2.77
N MET A 164 4.13 3.15 -1.99
CA MET A 164 3.96 2.91 -0.56
C MET A 164 4.75 3.90 0.32
N GLY A 165 5.62 4.73 -0.26
CA GLY A 165 6.57 5.56 0.46
C GLY A 165 7.86 4.80 0.83
N GLN A 166 8.89 5.53 1.29
CA GLN A 166 10.09 4.89 1.81
C GLN A 166 9.78 4.19 3.14
N ASN A 167 10.26 2.95 3.29
CA ASN A 167 10.24 2.26 4.57
C ASN A 167 11.06 3.07 5.59
N SER A 168 10.42 3.60 6.63
CA SER A 168 11.11 4.27 7.73
C SER A 168 11.79 3.21 8.61
N THR A 169 13.12 3.19 8.64
CA THR A 169 13.87 2.34 9.58
C THR A 169 14.19 3.11 10.85
N SER A 170 13.98 2.49 12.02
CA SER A 170 14.40 3.06 13.30
C SER A 170 14.94 1.99 14.26
N THR A 171 15.65 2.42 15.30
CA THR A 171 16.18 1.50 16.31
C THR A 171 15.06 0.85 17.14
N ASP A 172 14.01 1.59 17.47
CA ASP A 172 12.86 1.05 18.19
C ASP A 172 12.00 0.12 17.31
N GLY A 173 11.83 0.47 16.02
CA GLY A 173 11.16 -0.36 15.02
C GLY A 173 11.88 -1.68 14.80
N GLU A 174 13.22 -1.67 14.70
CA GLU A 174 14.00 -2.89 14.57
C GLU A 174 13.92 -3.77 15.82
N LYS A 175 14.02 -3.19 17.02
CA LYS A 175 13.87 -3.95 18.27
C LYS A 175 12.50 -4.63 18.37
N ARG A 176 11.45 -3.90 18.00
CA ARG A 176 10.06 -4.40 17.98
C ARG A 176 9.90 -5.54 16.99
N LYS A 177 10.39 -5.36 15.77
CA LYS A 177 10.44 -6.40 14.73
C LYS A 177 11.14 -7.67 15.22
N GLN A 178 12.34 -7.55 15.79
CA GLN A 178 13.10 -8.70 16.27
C GLN A 178 12.42 -9.41 17.45
N LYS A 179 11.75 -8.67 18.33
CA LYS A 179 10.92 -9.25 19.40
C LYS A 179 9.78 -10.10 18.82
N SER A 180 9.06 -9.59 17.81
CA SER A 180 8.00 -10.35 17.14
C SER A 180 8.57 -11.56 16.39
N ILE A 181 9.66 -11.42 15.65
CA ILE A 181 10.31 -12.53 14.95
C ILE A 181 10.73 -13.64 15.94
N SER A 182 11.32 -13.27 17.07
CA SER A 182 11.69 -14.24 18.12
C SER A 182 10.46 -15.00 18.64
N TYR A 183 9.34 -14.30 18.86
CA TYR A 183 8.07 -14.95 19.24
C TYR A 183 7.56 -15.93 18.18
N LEU A 184 7.66 -15.57 16.90
CA LEU A 184 7.27 -16.45 15.78
C LEU A 184 8.16 -17.70 15.73
N GLN A 185 9.49 -17.52 15.85
CA GLN A 185 10.47 -18.61 15.88
C GLN A 185 10.20 -19.59 17.03
N ASP A 186 9.98 -19.09 18.25
CA ASP A 186 9.68 -19.91 19.43
C ASP A 186 8.42 -20.76 19.26
N LYS A 187 7.48 -20.33 18.42
CA LYS A 187 6.24 -21.04 18.10
C LYS A 187 6.30 -21.87 16.82
N GLY A 188 7.44 -21.88 16.12
CA GLY A 188 7.57 -22.55 14.82
C GLY A 188 6.71 -21.93 13.72
N ILE A 189 6.36 -20.65 13.84
CA ILE A 189 5.57 -19.90 12.85
C ILE A 189 6.50 -19.37 11.76
N PRO A 190 6.18 -19.53 10.46
CA PRO A 190 7.00 -19.00 9.38
C PRO A 190 7.09 -17.47 9.46
N TYR A 191 8.25 -16.92 9.11
CA TYR A 191 8.49 -15.48 9.06
C TYR A 191 9.42 -15.13 7.89
N ILE A 192 9.47 -13.85 7.51
CA ILE A 192 10.42 -13.32 6.53
C ILE A 192 11.17 -12.11 7.09
N GLU A 193 12.50 -12.11 6.95
CA GLU A 193 13.35 -11.00 7.40
C GLU A 193 13.08 -9.70 6.61
N GLY A 194 12.64 -9.82 5.36
CA GLY A 194 12.39 -8.69 4.47
C GLY A 194 11.12 -7.89 4.77
N LEU A 195 10.26 -8.33 5.69
CA LEU A 195 9.02 -7.61 5.98
C LEU A 195 9.36 -6.25 6.63
N PRO A 196 8.81 -5.12 6.13
CA PRO A 196 9.12 -3.80 6.65
C PRO A 196 8.83 -3.64 8.15
N GLN A 197 9.49 -2.64 8.74
CA GLN A 197 9.15 -2.16 10.08
C GLN A 197 7.91 -1.28 9.99
N LEU A 198 7.07 -1.30 11.03
CA LEU A 198 6.08 -0.25 11.23
C LEU A 198 6.79 1.08 11.56
N PRO A 199 6.13 2.24 11.36
CA PRO A 199 6.73 3.54 11.65
C PRO A 199 7.25 3.65 13.09
N PRO A 200 8.33 4.43 13.34
CA PRO A 200 8.89 4.61 14.67
C PRO A 200 7.86 5.14 15.66
N LEU A 201 8.01 4.78 16.94
CA LEU A 201 7.14 5.23 18.02
C LEU A 201 6.96 6.75 18.06
N THR A 202 8.00 7.51 17.74
CA THR A 202 7.98 8.99 17.72
C THR A 202 7.15 9.58 16.57
N SER A 203 6.82 8.79 15.55
CA SER A 203 6.03 9.22 14.39
C SER A 203 4.56 8.82 14.47
N ILE A 204 4.22 7.83 15.30
CA ILE A 204 2.86 7.32 15.44
C ILE A 204 1.99 8.33 16.19
N GLN A 205 0.83 8.63 15.60
CA GLN A 205 -0.22 9.40 16.25
C GLN A 205 -1.36 8.44 16.61
N LEU A 206 -1.40 8.03 17.87
CA LEU A 206 -2.52 7.22 18.33
C LEU A 206 -3.82 8.01 18.26
N ARG A 207 -4.90 7.29 17.92
CA ARG A 207 -6.26 7.79 18.15
C ARG A 207 -6.49 8.03 19.63
N ASN A 208 -7.28 9.06 19.93
CA ASN A 208 -7.50 9.44 21.31
C ASN A 208 -8.48 8.49 22.01
N ARG A 209 -8.44 8.44 23.35
CA ARG A 209 -9.24 7.50 24.15
C ARG A 209 -10.75 7.62 23.90
N GLU A 210 -11.27 8.84 23.74
CA GLU A 210 -12.70 9.05 23.54
C GLU A 210 -13.16 8.50 22.18
N GLU A 211 -12.42 8.81 21.10
CA GLU A 211 -12.67 8.30 19.75
C GLU A 211 -12.66 6.77 19.71
N ILE A 212 -11.66 6.14 20.34
CA ILE A 212 -11.56 4.68 20.43
C ILE A 212 -12.75 4.10 21.19
N THR A 213 -13.14 4.72 22.31
CA THR A 213 -14.25 4.25 23.15
C THR A 213 -15.57 4.34 22.38
N LYS A 214 -15.82 5.46 21.69
CA LYS A 214 -17.04 5.65 20.88
C LYS A 214 -17.12 4.61 19.76
N ARG A 215 -16.00 4.38 19.05
CA ARG A 215 -15.92 3.34 18.01
C ARG A 215 -16.18 1.93 18.57
N ALA A 216 -15.60 1.59 19.72
CA ALA A 216 -15.79 0.28 20.35
C ALA A 216 -17.25 -0.01 20.72
N VAL A 217 -17.98 1.01 21.19
CA VAL A 217 -19.40 0.91 21.53
C VAL A 217 -20.26 0.87 20.26
N ALA A 218 -20.04 1.78 19.31
CA ALA A 218 -20.79 1.82 18.05
C ALA A 218 -20.68 0.50 17.29
N LEU A 219 -19.44 0.00 17.11
CA LEU A 219 -19.17 -1.24 16.41
C LEU A 219 -19.88 -2.43 17.06
N LEU A 220 -19.81 -2.55 18.39
CA LEU A 220 -20.49 -3.64 19.10
C LEU A 220 -22.00 -3.63 18.88
N ILE A 221 -22.63 -2.45 18.89
CA ILE A 221 -24.07 -2.30 18.67
C ILE A 221 -24.44 -2.68 17.23
N VAL A 222 -23.65 -2.24 16.23
CA VAL A 222 -23.86 -2.62 14.83
C VAL A 222 -23.69 -4.13 14.62
N ILE A 223 -22.71 -4.74 15.29
CA ILE A 223 -22.48 -6.18 15.28
C ILE A 223 -23.71 -6.95 15.78
N GLN A 224 -24.45 -6.43 16.79
CA GLN A 224 -25.68 -7.10 17.25
C GLN A 224 -26.72 -7.15 16.15
N TYR A 225 -26.95 -6.03 15.46
CA TYR A 225 -27.86 -5.99 14.31
C TYR A 225 -27.41 -6.93 13.20
N ALA A 226 -26.12 -6.98 12.91
CA ALA A 226 -25.56 -7.89 11.91
C ALA A 226 -25.77 -9.37 12.29
N CYS A 227 -25.65 -9.72 13.58
CA CYS A 227 -25.96 -11.07 14.05
C CYS A 227 -27.43 -11.42 13.83
N ASP A 228 -28.35 -10.49 14.10
CA ASP A 228 -29.79 -10.70 13.88
C ASP A 228 -30.14 -10.83 12.39
N VAL A 229 -29.49 -10.05 11.51
CA VAL A 229 -29.61 -10.19 10.06
C VAL A 229 -29.12 -11.57 9.61
N ALA A 230 -27.95 -12.00 10.07
CA ALA A 230 -27.37 -13.28 9.70
C ALA A 230 -28.19 -14.49 10.18
N GLN A 231 -29.00 -14.32 11.23
CA GLN A 231 -29.87 -15.36 11.80
C GLN A 231 -31.33 -15.26 11.35
N GLU A 232 -31.66 -14.36 10.41
CA GLU A 232 -33.03 -14.11 9.94
C GLU A 232 -34.01 -13.76 11.08
N GLY A 233 -33.56 -12.94 12.03
CA GLY A 233 -34.34 -12.50 13.19
C GLY A 233 -35.42 -11.47 12.86
N ASP A 234 -36.09 -10.94 13.90
CA ASP A 234 -37.02 -9.83 13.78
C ASP A 234 -36.27 -8.51 13.53
N LEU A 235 -35.97 -8.24 12.25
CA LEU A 235 -35.13 -7.13 11.85
C LEU A 235 -35.71 -5.76 12.20
N LYS A 236 -37.04 -5.64 12.26
CA LYS A 236 -37.70 -4.37 12.59
C LYS A 236 -37.44 -4.01 14.05
N ASN A 237 -37.77 -4.94 14.96
CA ASN A 237 -37.56 -4.72 16.38
C ASN A 237 -36.07 -4.63 16.74
N SER A 238 -35.23 -5.43 16.08
CA SER A 238 -33.77 -5.35 16.25
C SER A 238 -33.23 -3.98 15.83
N LYS A 239 -33.63 -3.46 14.66
CA LYS A 239 -33.24 -2.13 14.18
C LYS A 239 -33.67 -1.01 15.14
N GLU A 240 -34.92 -1.04 15.61
CA GLU A 240 -35.42 -0.08 16.60
C GLU A 240 -34.61 -0.12 17.90
N PHE A 241 -34.28 -1.33 18.38
CA PHE A 241 -33.48 -1.53 19.57
C PHE A 241 -32.05 -1.00 19.43
N VAL A 242 -31.33 -1.36 18.36
CA VAL A 242 -29.94 -0.91 18.17
C VAL A 242 -29.86 0.60 17.93
N MET A 243 -30.82 1.20 17.21
CA MET A 243 -30.89 2.65 17.07
C MET A 243 -31.16 3.34 18.42
N GLY A 244 -31.99 2.75 19.27
CA GLY A 244 -32.18 3.21 20.64
C GLY A 244 -30.88 3.19 21.45
N LEU A 245 -30.08 2.12 21.33
CA LEU A 245 -28.78 2.02 21.99
C LEU A 245 -27.75 3.02 21.44
N LEU A 246 -27.64 3.18 20.12
CA LEU A 246 -26.72 4.14 19.51
C LEU A 246 -27.01 5.57 19.99
N ASN A 247 -28.28 5.94 20.13
CA ASN A 247 -28.71 7.23 20.68
C ASN A 247 -28.44 7.32 22.20
N LYS A 248 -28.75 6.27 22.97
CA LYS A 248 -28.49 6.21 24.42
C LYS A 248 -27.01 6.44 24.75
N PHE A 249 -26.11 5.90 23.93
CA PHE A 249 -24.67 6.05 24.10
C PHE A 249 -24.09 7.25 23.33
N ASP A 250 -24.89 8.03 22.60
CA ASP A 250 -24.40 9.19 21.82
C ASP A 250 -23.25 8.83 20.86
N VAL A 251 -23.38 7.69 20.16
CA VAL A 251 -22.35 7.16 19.24
C VAL A 251 -22.82 7.03 17.79
N VAL A 252 -23.97 7.59 17.44
CA VAL A 252 -24.49 7.60 16.05
C VAL A 252 -23.46 8.24 15.10
N GLU A 253 -22.78 9.29 15.54
CA GLU A 253 -21.76 9.97 14.73
C GLU A 253 -20.45 9.20 14.56
N SER A 254 -20.27 8.10 15.30
CA SER A 254 -19.12 7.20 15.18
C SER A 254 -19.36 6.03 14.22
N LEU A 255 -20.55 5.95 13.61
CA LEU A 255 -20.85 4.97 12.57
C LEU A 255 -20.12 5.31 11.27
N THR A 256 -19.52 4.30 10.65
CA THR A 256 -18.96 4.44 9.31
C THR A 256 -20.06 4.62 8.27
N ARG A 257 -19.69 5.07 7.06
CA ARG A 257 -20.64 5.17 5.96
C ARG A 257 -21.24 3.80 5.61
N GLN A 258 -20.42 2.74 5.64
CA GLN A 258 -20.90 1.38 5.38
C GLN A 258 -21.90 0.93 6.44
N GLU A 259 -21.60 1.13 7.72
CA GLU A 259 -22.48 0.75 8.82
C GLU A 259 -23.82 1.50 8.78
N ARG A 260 -23.81 2.80 8.44
CA ARG A 260 -25.04 3.58 8.25
C ARG A 260 -25.88 3.02 7.11
N ASN A 261 -25.27 2.72 5.97
CA ASN A 261 -25.98 2.14 4.83
C ASN A 261 -26.60 0.79 5.22
N PHE A 262 -25.83 -0.09 5.87
CA PHE A 262 -26.28 -1.39 6.34
C PHE A 262 -27.48 -1.27 7.30
N LEU A 263 -27.39 -0.42 8.33
CA LEU A 263 -28.49 -0.17 9.26
C LEU A 263 -29.73 0.41 8.58
N THR A 264 -29.57 1.27 7.57
CA THR A 264 -30.70 1.91 6.89
C THR A 264 -31.35 1.04 5.82
N SER A 265 -30.68 0.00 5.33
CA SER A 265 -31.20 -0.88 4.28
C SER A 265 -32.56 -1.48 4.64
N GLU A 266 -33.45 -1.57 3.65
CA GLU A 266 -34.72 -2.29 3.78
C GLU A 266 -34.52 -3.80 3.71
N GLN A 267 -33.48 -4.24 3.00
CA GLN A 267 -33.08 -5.63 2.83
C GLN A 267 -31.55 -5.73 3.01
N PRO A 268 -31.05 -5.77 4.26
CA PRO A 268 -29.63 -5.88 4.53
C PRO A 268 -29.06 -7.20 3.99
N ASP A 269 -27.86 -7.17 3.43
CA ASP A 269 -27.21 -8.35 2.87
C ASP A 269 -26.66 -9.25 3.98
N VAL A 270 -27.01 -10.54 3.95
CA VAL A 270 -26.54 -11.56 4.89
C VAL A 270 -25.02 -11.73 4.82
N LYS A 271 -24.40 -11.58 3.63
CA LYS A 271 -22.94 -11.70 3.51
C LYS A 271 -22.23 -10.52 4.18
N GLU A 272 -22.71 -9.30 3.95
CA GLU A 272 -22.23 -8.11 4.66
C GLU A 272 -22.42 -8.27 6.18
N ALA A 273 -23.56 -8.82 6.61
CA ALA A 273 -23.82 -9.08 8.03
C ALA A 273 -22.80 -10.06 8.65
N ILE A 274 -22.47 -11.15 7.96
CA ILE A 274 -21.45 -12.10 8.40
C ILE A 274 -20.07 -11.42 8.48
N GLN A 275 -19.73 -10.56 7.52
CA GLN A 275 -18.47 -9.81 7.54
C GLN A 275 -18.41 -8.83 8.72
N ILE A 276 -19.50 -8.11 9.00
CA ILE A 276 -19.60 -7.23 10.17
C ILE A 276 -19.48 -8.04 11.45
N ALA A 277 -20.11 -9.22 11.54
CA ALA A 277 -20.03 -10.08 12.74
C ALA A 277 -18.59 -10.49 13.08
N TRP A 278 -17.73 -10.75 12.09
CA TRP A 278 -16.30 -11.02 12.32
C TRP A 278 -15.56 -9.85 12.98
N GLN A 279 -16.05 -8.62 12.85
CA GLN A 279 -15.47 -7.43 13.49
C GLN A 279 -15.59 -7.44 15.02
N TYR A 280 -16.19 -8.47 15.63
CA TYR A 280 -16.01 -8.74 17.07
C TYR A 280 -14.53 -8.78 17.46
N GLU A 281 -13.66 -9.34 16.61
CA GLU A 281 -12.23 -9.41 16.88
C GLU A 281 -11.54 -8.03 16.80
N ALA A 282 -11.97 -7.18 15.87
CA ALA A 282 -11.53 -5.79 15.79
C ALA A 282 -12.02 -4.99 17.02
N GLN A 283 -13.27 -5.19 17.43
CA GLN A 283 -13.87 -4.59 18.62
C GLN A 283 -13.15 -5.04 19.89
N TRP A 284 -12.75 -6.31 19.97
CA TRP A 284 -11.99 -6.88 21.07
C TRP A 284 -10.62 -6.21 21.24
N VAL A 285 -9.96 -5.89 20.13
CA VAL A 285 -8.73 -5.07 20.12
C VAL A 285 -8.99 -3.67 20.67
N LEU A 286 -10.12 -3.04 20.34
CA LEU A 286 -10.46 -1.72 20.90
C LEU A 286 -10.70 -1.80 22.40
N LEU A 287 -11.42 -2.81 22.90
CA LEU A 287 -11.62 -3.05 24.33
C LEU A 287 -10.28 -3.31 25.05
N TRP A 288 -9.38 -4.06 24.41
CA TRP A 288 -8.03 -4.24 24.89
C TRP A 288 -7.27 -2.93 24.92
N SER A 289 -7.29 -2.09 23.88
CA SER A 289 -6.51 -0.85 23.91
C SER A 289 -6.98 0.12 25.00
N ILE A 290 -8.26 0.09 25.39
CA ILE A 290 -8.84 0.95 26.42
C ILE A 290 -8.95 0.34 27.82
N GLY A 291 -8.24 -0.74 28.13
CA GLY A 291 -8.11 -1.21 29.52
C GLY A 291 -9.10 -2.28 29.95
N LEU A 292 -10.09 -2.62 29.13
CA LEU A 292 -11.21 -3.50 29.52
C LEU A 292 -10.93 -4.98 29.25
N VAL A 293 -9.99 -5.28 28.35
CA VAL A 293 -9.45 -6.63 28.13
C VAL A 293 -7.97 -6.63 28.52
N ASN A 294 -7.54 -7.63 29.28
CA ASN A 294 -6.16 -7.68 29.80
C ASN A 294 -5.12 -8.03 28.73
N THR A 295 -5.38 -9.06 27.93
CA THR A 295 -4.43 -9.62 26.96
C THR A 295 -5.15 -10.06 25.70
N LEU A 296 -4.51 -9.85 24.54
CA LEU A 296 -4.91 -10.49 23.29
C LEU A 296 -4.24 -11.86 23.23
N LYS A 297 -5.05 -12.93 23.29
CA LYS A 297 -4.53 -14.31 23.20
C LYS A 297 -4.09 -14.61 21.78
N PHE A 298 -3.26 -15.63 21.60
CA PHE A 298 -2.89 -16.12 20.27
C PHE A 298 -4.16 -16.35 19.41
N PRO A 299 -4.20 -15.91 18.13
CA PRO A 299 -5.42 -15.85 17.31
C PRO A 299 -5.81 -17.24 16.77
N LYS A 300 -6.13 -18.15 17.68
CA LYS A 300 -6.63 -19.51 17.40
C LYS A 300 -8.10 -19.66 17.73
N ASP A 301 -8.56 -18.96 18.77
CA ASP A 301 -9.93 -19.02 19.27
C ASP A 301 -10.56 -17.64 19.21
N ILE A 302 -11.87 -17.61 18.93
CA ILE A 302 -12.65 -16.37 18.90
C ILE A 302 -12.67 -15.68 20.27
N CYS A 303 -12.90 -14.37 20.26
CA CYS A 303 -13.01 -13.55 21.45
C CYS A 303 -14.26 -13.89 22.28
N ASP A 304 -14.28 -13.45 23.53
CA ASP A 304 -15.45 -13.62 24.40
C ASP A 304 -16.50 -12.55 24.09
N CYS A 305 -17.33 -12.83 23.07
CA CYS A 305 -18.40 -11.93 22.64
C CYS A 305 -19.40 -11.64 23.78
N HIS A 306 -19.63 -12.59 24.69
CA HIS A 306 -20.57 -12.42 25.80
C HIS A 306 -20.02 -11.42 26.83
N TYR A 307 -18.72 -11.48 27.12
CA TYR A 307 -18.06 -10.47 27.93
C TYR A 307 -18.10 -9.09 27.28
N ALA A 308 -17.82 -8.99 25.97
CA ALA A 308 -17.90 -7.73 25.25
C ALA A 308 -19.29 -7.09 25.32
N ILE A 309 -20.35 -7.89 25.11
CA ILE A 309 -21.75 -7.46 25.27
C ILE A 309 -22.00 -6.97 26.70
N LYS A 310 -21.62 -7.77 27.71
CA LYS A 310 -21.86 -7.46 29.12
C LYS A 310 -21.23 -6.13 29.56
N LEU A 311 -20.03 -5.82 29.07
CA LEU A 311 -19.34 -4.57 29.38
C LEU A 311 -20.17 -3.35 28.98
N VAL A 312 -20.73 -3.35 27.76
CA VAL A 312 -21.52 -2.22 27.25
C VAL A 312 -22.93 -2.25 27.81
N SER A 313 -23.60 -3.41 27.81
CA SER A 313 -24.98 -3.52 28.28
C SER A 313 -25.14 -3.24 29.79
N GLY A 314 -24.06 -3.42 30.57
CA GLY A 314 -24.02 -3.09 31.98
C GLY A 314 -24.01 -1.59 32.29
N CYS A 315 -23.82 -0.73 31.29
CA CYS A 315 -23.76 0.72 31.45
C CYS A 315 -25.07 1.41 31.04
N SER A 316 -25.43 2.45 31.78
CA SER A 316 -26.60 3.30 31.51
C SER A 316 -26.31 4.42 30.50
N SER A 317 -25.04 4.77 30.29
CA SER A 317 -24.62 5.85 29.38
C SER A 317 -23.19 5.66 28.88
N PHE A 318 -22.81 6.42 27.86
CA PHE A 318 -21.41 6.48 27.39
C PHE A 318 -20.45 6.99 28.46
N ASN A 319 -20.84 8.00 29.24
CA ASN A 319 -19.97 8.52 30.28
C ASN A 319 -19.64 7.44 31.33
N GLU A 320 -20.63 6.64 31.75
CA GLU A 320 -20.41 5.54 32.69
C GLU A 320 -19.45 4.48 32.12
N PHE A 321 -19.59 4.13 30.85
CA PHE A 321 -18.66 3.22 30.17
C PHE A 321 -17.25 3.84 30.07
N TYR A 322 -17.16 5.09 29.65
CA TYR A 322 -15.89 5.82 29.45
C TYR A 322 -15.09 5.97 30.74
N GLN A 323 -15.72 6.14 31.91
CA GLN A 323 -15.03 6.21 33.20
C GLN A 323 -14.29 4.91 33.58
N GLN A 324 -14.68 3.77 32.99
CA GLN A 324 -14.02 2.48 33.23
C GLN A 324 -12.80 2.26 32.33
N THR A 325 -12.56 3.17 31.38
CA THR A 325 -11.54 2.99 30.34
C THR A 325 -10.21 3.66 30.70
N ARG A 326 -9.11 3.02 30.32
CA ARG A 326 -7.76 3.58 30.36
C ARG A 326 -6.98 3.16 29.13
N LEU A 327 -6.53 4.14 28.34
CA LEU A 327 -5.75 3.89 27.13
C LEU A 327 -4.38 3.31 27.50
N ARG A 328 -4.01 2.21 26.83
CA ARG A 328 -2.67 1.60 26.88
C ARG A 328 -1.62 2.51 26.25
N SER A 329 -0.36 2.25 26.57
CA SER A 329 0.74 3.02 25.98
C SER A 329 0.85 2.79 24.48
N ALA A 330 1.38 3.78 23.75
CA ALA A 330 1.68 3.65 22.33
C ALA A 330 2.69 2.55 22.04
N GLU A 331 3.61 2.30 22.97
CA GLU A 331 4.58 1.22 22.85
C GLU A 331 3.91 -0.16 22.88
N GLU A 332 2.97 -0.39 23.82
CA GLU A 332 2.21 -1.65 23.90
C GLU A 332 1.32 -1.87 22.67
N ILE A 333 0.61 -0.84 22.22
CA ILE A 333 -0.26 -0.94 21.03
C ILE A 333 0.56 -1.22 19.78
N LEU A 334 1.71 -0.55 19.61
CA LEU A 334 2.57 -0.73 18.45
C LEU A 334 3.29 -2.08 18.47
N ASP A 335 3.69 -2.60 19.64
CA ASP A 335 4.23 -3.96 19.80
C ASP A 335 3.23 -5.01 19.29
N GLU A 336 1.96 -4.89 19.69
CA GLU A 336 0.93 -5.82 19.24
C GLU A 336 0.59 -5.64 17.75
N ALA A 337 0.62 -4.41 17.24
CA ALA A 337 0.44 -4.12 15.82
C ALA A 337 1.54 -4.76 14.95
N ASP A 338 2.80 -4.75 15.40
CA ASP A 338 3.91 -5.41 14.70
C ASP A 338 3.77 -6.94 14.75
N LEU A 339 3.37 -7.49 15.89
CA LEU A 339 3.12 -8.92 16.03
C LEU A 339 2.00 -9.39 15.09
N ILE A 340 0.84 -8.73 15.11
CA ILE A 340 -0.29 -9.14 14.25
C ILE A 340 0.03 -8.97 12.76
N TYR A 341 0.83 -7.96 12.40
CA TYR A 341 1.27 -7.74 11.02
C TYR A 341 2.09 -8.93 10.51
N ARG A 342 2.98 -9.47 11.35
CA ARG A 342 3.82 -10.64 11.03
C ARG A 342 3.04 -11.94 11.06
N LEU A 343 2.10 -12.09 11.99
CA LEU A 343 1.18 -13.23 11.99
C LEU A 343 0.31 -13.25 10.72
N HIS A 344 -0.15 -12.09 10.25
CA HIS A 344 -0.89 -12.00 8.99
C HIS A 344 -0.02 -12.45 7.81
N TRP A 345 1.23 -11.99 7.71
CA TRP A 345 2.15 -12.49 6.68
C TRP A 345 2.29 -14.02 6.75
N ALA A 346 2.39 -14.61 7.94
CA ALA A 346 2.46 -16.06 8.12
C ALA A 346 1.19 -16.78 7.62
N CYS A 347 -0.01 -16.24 7.87
CA CYS A 347 -1.25 -16.75 7.29
C CYS A 347 -1.22 -16.72 5.76
N VAL A 348 -0.78 -15.60 5.17
CA VAL A 348 -0.68 -15.44 3.72
C VAL A 348 0.34 -16.42 3.13
N HIS A 349 1.48 -16.60 3.80
CA HIS A 349 2.51 -17.56 3.43
C HIS A 349 1.93 -18.99 3.40
N ASP A 350 1.26 -19.42 4.46
CA ASP A 350 0.68 -20.76 4.51
C ASP A 350 -0.38 -20.95 3.43
N ARG A 351 -1.26 -19.97 3.22
CA ARG A 351 -2.30 -20.01 2.17
C ARG A 351 -1.71 -20.11 0.76
N ILE A 352 -0.72 -19.27 0.42
CA ILE A 352 -0.09 -19.26 -0.91
C ILE A 352 0.67 -20.56 -1.18
N ASN A 353 1.25 -21.18 -0.13
CA ASN A 353 1.98 -22.43 -0.25
C ASN A 353 1.11 -23.67 -0.02
N GLU A 354 -0.23 -23.52 0.03
CA GLU A 354 -1.20 -24.60 0.24
C GLU A 354 -0.89 -25.45 1.49
N ARG A 355 -0.42 -24.80 2.57
CA ARG A 355 -0.11 -25.44 3.85
C ARG A 355 -1.28 -25.33 4.81
N GLU A 356 -1.34 -26.27 5.75
CA GLU A 356 -2.19 -26.11 6.92
C GLU A 356 -1.76 -24.89 7.74
N ALA A 357 -2.73 -24.19 8.32
CA ALA A 357 -2.46 -23.00 9.10
C ALA A 357 -1.55 -23.30 10.30
N THR A 358 -0.38 -22.68 10.33
CA THR A 358 0.62 -22.96 11.36
C THR A 358 0.08 -22.64 12.75
N ALA A 359 0.39 -23.52 13.71
CA ALA A 359 -0.05 -23.43 15.11
C ALA A 359 -1.58 -23.37 15.31
N GLY A 360 -2.38 -23.75 14.31
CA GLY A 360 -3.85 -23.70 14.35
C GLY A 360 -4.40 -22.27 14.32
N MET A 361 -3.62 -21.32 13.79
CA MET A 361 -4.01 -19.92 13.67
C MET A 361 -5.22 -19.74 12.74
N GLN A 362 -6.14 -18.86 13.10
CA GLN A 362 -7.28 -18.50 12.27
C GLN A 362 -7.04 -17.14 11.60
N GLU A 363 -6.88 -17.16 10.29
CA GLU A 363 -6.59 -15.95 9.51
C GLU A 363 -7.69 -14.87 9.65
N SER A 364 -8.97 -15.25 9.70
CA SER A 364 -10.07 -14.29 9.90
C SER A 364 -9.94 -13.51 11.20
N ILE A 365 -9.45 -14.14 12.27
CA ILE A 365 -9.17 -13.45 13.54
C ILE A 365 -8.00 -12.49 13.36
N VAL A 366 -6.93 -12.93 12.69
CA VAL A 366 -5.74 -12.12 12.45
C VAL A 366 -6.06 -10.85 11.66
N ILE A 367 -6.84 -10.97 10.58
CA ILE A 367 -7.24 -9.86 9.71
C ILE A 367 -8.03 -8.82 10.50
N GLU A 368 -9.04 -9.23 11.26
CA GLU A 368 -9.89 -8.28 12.00
C GLU A 368 -9.17 -7.65 13.19
N ARG A 369 -8.31 -8.40 13.90
CA ARG A 369 -7.45 -7.78 14.92
C ARG A 369 -6.46 -6.80 14.33
N ARG A 370 -5.89 -7.11 13.14
CA ARG A 370 -5.02 -6.19 12.41
C ARG A 370 -5.78 -4.91 12.04
N ARG A 371 -7.03 -5.00 11.57
CA ARG A 371 -7.88 -3.83 11.29
C ARG A 371 -7.94 -2.90 12.50
N GLY A 372 -8.29 -3.44 13.66
CA GLY A 372 -8.37 -2.69 14.91
C GLY A 372 -7.03 -2.04 15.27
N LEU A 373 -5.93 -2.80 15.25
CA LEU A 373 -4.60 -2.31 15.62
C LEU A 373 -4.07 -1.23 14.68
N PHE A 374 -4.27 -1.39 13.37
CA PHE A 374 -3.81 -0.43 12.37
C PHE A 374 -4.64 0.86 12.39
N TRP A 375 -5.94 0.75 12.66
CA TRP A 375 -6.79 1.91 12.89
C TRP A 375 -6.37 2.67 14.16
N LEU A 376 -6.04 1.97 15.26
CA LEU A 376 -5.59 2.58 16.51
C LEU A 376 -4.33 3.43 16.36
N ILE A 377 -3.36 2.97 15.56
CA ILE A 377 -2.08 3.66 15.33
C ILE A 377 -2.15 4.72 14.21
N ASN A 378 -3.37 4.98 13.68
CA ASN A 378 -3.60 5.87 12.54
C ASN A 378 -2.71 5.55 11.32
N TYR A 379 -2.53 4.25 11.03
CA TYR A 379 -1.65 3.81 9.95
C TYR A 379 -2.12 4.39 8.61
N LYS A 380 -1.21 5.09 7.91
CA LYS A 380 -1.46 5.77 6.63
C LYS A 380 -2.67 6.74 6.64
N ASN A 381 -3.15 7.14 7.82
CA ASN A 381 -4.37 7.93 8.00
C ASN A 381 -5.60 7.32 7.29
N GLU A 382 -5.69 5.98 7.26
CA GLU A 382 -6.78 5.24 6.65
C GLU A 382 -8.03 5.20 7.55
N ASP A 383 -9.21 5.25 6.91
CA ASP A 383 -10.50 5.09 7.56
C ASP A 383 -10.78 3.62 7.92
N TRP A 384 -11.69 3.38 8.87
CA TRP A 384 -11.99 2.05 9.41
C TRP A 384 -12.30 0.98 8.35
N ASP A 385 -13.11 1.31 7.35
CA ASP A 385 -13.54 0.40 6.28
C ASP A 385 -12.44 0.21 5.21
N CYS A 386 -11.39 1.04 5.24
CA CYS A 386 -10.37 1.15 4.19
C CYS A 386 -8.97 0.72 4.66
N ILE A 387 -8.83 0.17 5.87
CA ILE A 387 -7.53 -0.27 6.41
C ILE A 387 -6.89 -1.29 5.46
N SER A 388 -5.69 -0.98 4.98
CA SER A 388 -4.97 -1.82 4.05
C SER A 388 -4.44 -3.10 4.72
N MET A 389 -4.59 -4.20 4.00
CA MET A 389 -4.26 -5.55 4.44
C MET A 389 -3.03 -6.12 3.72
N ASP A 390 -2.26 -5.29 3.03
CA ASP A 390 -1.02 -5.70 2.36
C ASP A 390 0.01 -6.27 3.36
N THR A 391 0.64 -7.40 3.02
CA THR A 391 1.72 -8.06 3.78
C THR A 391 2.80 -8.54 2.86
#